data_AF-A0A7K0SE68-F1
#
_entry.id   AF-A0A7K0SE68-F1
#
_cell.length_a   1.000
_cell.length_b   1.000
_cell.length_c   1.000
_cell.angle_alpha   90.00
_cell.angle_beta   90.00
_cell.angle_gamma   90.00
#
_symmetry.space_group_name_H-M   'P 1'
#
loop_
_entity.id
_entity.type
_entity.pdbx_description
1 polymer ?
#
loop_
_entity_poly.entity_id
_entity_poly.type
_entity_poly.pdbx_seq_one_letter_code
_entity_poly.pdbx_strand_id
1 'polypeptide(L)'
;MSVSMQTLLSQSMRVVGRLIDASNATLLAEIEFDNQTQKVIYKPVAGEKPLWDFQDGNLAHREYCAFLLSNRAGFDLVPNTVLRDGPFGFGMVQEWIDTDEEIDIINFAQSDDS
;
A
#
# COMPACT_ATOMS: atom_id res chain seq x y z
N MET A 1 -7.19 9.15 10.79
CA MET A 1 -8.03 7.97 11.10
C MET A 1 -7.79 6.97 9.99
N SER A 2 -7.56 5.69 10.31
CA SER A 2 -7.35 4.68 9.27
C SER A 2 -8.65 4.45 8.49
N VAL A 3 -8.54 4.33 7.17
CA VAL A 3 -9.69 4.13 6.29
C VAL A 3 -10.19 2.69 6.37
N SER A 4 -11.52 2.53 6.33
CA SER A 4 -12.13 1.21 6.42
C SER A 4 -11.69 0.30 5.26
N MET A 5 -11.48 -0.98 5.54
CA MET A 5 -11.17 -1.99 4.51
C MET A 5 -12.23 -2.04 3.40
N GLN A 6 -13.50 -1.81 3.75
CA GLN A 6 -14.59 -1.78 2.77
C GLN A 6 -14.44 -0.61 1.80
N THR A 7 -14.06 0.58 2.30
CA THR A 7 -13.79 1.76 1.48
C THR A 7 -12.66 1.47 0.49
N LEU A 8 -11.54 0.91 0.96
CA LEU A 8 -10.41 0.50 0.09
C LEU A 8 -10.85 -0.49 -0.99
N LEU A 9 -11.74 -1.43 -0.65
CA LEU A 9 -12.14 -2.51 -1.53
C LEU A 9 -13.12 -2.08 -2.63
N SER A 10 -14.09 -1.21 -2.35
CA SER A 10 -15.24 -1.01 -3.25
C SER A 10 -15.35 0.37 -3.89
N GLN A 11 -14.70 1.39 -3.34
CA GLN A 11 -14.91 2.77 -3.83
C GLN A 11 -14.13 3.05 -5.13
N SER A 12 -14.54 4.05 -5.90
CA SER A 12 -13.87 4.40 -7.15
C SER A 12 -12.44 4.85 -6.89
N MET A 13 -11.52 4.44 -7.76
CA MET A 13 -10.10 4.78 -7.65
C MET A 13 -9.65 5.52 -8.90
N ARG A 14 -9.02 6.68 -8.71
CA ARG A 14 -8.41 7.48 -9.76
C ARG A 14 -6.90 7.56 -9.55
N VAL A 15 -6.13 7.27 -10.58
CA VAL A 15 -4.66 7.41 -10.51
C VAL A 15 -4.29 8.89 -10.62
N VAL A 16 -3.46 9.37 -9.69
CA VAL A 16 -2.96 10.74 -9.64
C VAL A 16 -1.61 10.85 -10.34
N GLY A 17 -0.74 9.85 -10.15
CA GLY A 17 0.60 9.85 -10.73
C GLY A 17 1.35 8.56 -10.46
N ARG A 18 2.59 8.51 -10.95
CA ARG A 18 3.52 7.39 -10.76
C ARG A 18 4.70 7.84 -9.90
N LEU A 19 5.09 7.00 -8.94
CA LEU A 19 6.34 7.17 -8.20
C LEU A 19 7.48 6.61 -9.06
N ILE A 20 8.36 7.49 -9.52
CA ILE A 20 9.40 7.16 -10.52
C ILE A 20 10.59 6.39 -9.96
N ASP A 21 10.87 6.54 -8.66
CA ASP A 21 12.01 5.89 -8.00
C ASP A 21 11.74 4.42 -7.64
N ALA A 22 10.52 3.92 -7.90
CA ALA A 22 10.15 2.53 -7.66
C ALA A 22 10.61 1.60 -8.80
N SER A 23 11.13 0.42 -8.44
CA SER A 23 11.60 -0.62 -9.39
C SER A 23 10.49 -1.22 -10.27
N ASN A 24 9.26 -1.21 -9.75
CA ASN A 24 8.01 -1.68 -10.35
C ASN A 24 7.03 -0.52 -10.55
N ALA A 25 5.96 -0.73 -11.34
CA ALA A 25 4.91 0.27 -11.44
C ALA A 25 4.23 0.49 -10.09
N THR A 26 4.52 1.64 -9.46
CA THR A 26 3.92 2.08 -8.20
C THR A 26 3.18 3.38 -8.47
N LEU A 27 1.86 3.35 -8.30
CA LEU A 27 0.99 4.45 -8.65
C LEU A 27 0.42 5.07 -7.37
N LEU A 28 0.53 6.39 -7.26
CA LEU A 28 -0.25 7.16 -6.31
C LEU A 28 -1.66 7.30 -6.87
N ALA A 29 -2.64 6.87 -6.12
CA ALA A 29 -4.05 6.96 -6.48
C ALA A 29 -4.87 7.54 -5.33
N GLU A 30 -6.09 7.94 -5.67
CA GLU A 30 -7.06 8.52 -4.77
C GLU A 30 -8.36 7.72 -4.85
N ILE A 31 -8.92 7.42 -3.69
CA ILE A 31 -10.23 6.80 -3.53
C ILE A 31 -11.21 7.86 -3.03
N GLU A 32 -12.35 8.00 -3.69
CA GLU A 32 -13.37 8.99 -3.34
C GLU A 32 -14.55 8.32 -2.61
N PHE A 33 -14.97 8.86 -1.47
CA PHE A 33 -16.11 8.37 -0.68
C PHE A 33 -16.66 9.49 0.21
N ASP A 34 -17.98 9.62 0.38
CA ASP A 34 -18.62 10.58 1.29
C ASP A 34 -18.05 12.02 1.24
N ASN A 35 -17.79 12.53 0.02
CA ASN A 35 -17.13 13.83 -0.24
C ASN A 35 -15.72 13.98 0.37
N GLN A 36 -15.07 12.87 0.69
CA GLN A 36 -13.69 12.76 1.12
C GLN A 36 -12.87 12.03 0.07
N THR A 37 -11.56 12.24 0.14
CA THR A 37 -10.59 11.57 -0.72
C THR A 37 -9.50 10.95 0.16
N GLN A 38 -9.19 9.68 -0.08
CA GLN A 38 -8.09 8.97 0.57
C GLN A 38 -7.00 8.65 -0.45
N LYS A 39 -5.75 8.98 -0.12
CA LYS A 39 -4.59 8.55 -0.89
C LYS A 39 -4.31 7.07 -0.64
N VAL A 40 -3.95 6.36 -1.70
CA VAL A 40 -3.54 4.96 -1.67
C VAL A 40 -2.38 4.73 -2.62
N ILE A 41 -1.60 3.69 -2.32
CA ILE A 41 -0.68 3.09 -3.28
C ILE A 41 -1.41 2.01 -4.05
N TYR A 42 -1.34 2.05 -5.37
CA TYR A 42 -1.86 1.03 -6.27
C TYR A 42 -0.71 0.43 -7.08
N LYS A 43 -0.52 -0.89 -6.99
CA LYS A 43 0.48 -1.63 -7.78
C LYS A 43 -0.23 -2.68 -8.65
N PRO A 44 -0.47 -2.38 -9.95
CA PRO A 44 -1.08 -3.35 -10.86
C PRO A 44 -0.12 -4.51 -11.12
N VAL A 45 -0.65 -5.73 -11.23
CA VAL A 45 0.12 -6.92 -11.61
C VAL A 45 0.78 -6.74 -12.98
N ALA A 46 0.10 -6.07 -13.91
CA ALA A 46 0.63 -5.79 -15.26
C ALA A 46 1.90 -4.92 -15.26
N GLY A 47 2.19 -4.22 -14.16
CA GLY A 47 3.35 -3.36 -14.01
C GLY A 47 4.51 -4.00 -13.24
N GLU A 48 4.41 -5.29 -12.95
CA GLU A 48 5.43 -6.04 -12.23
C GLU A 48 6.58 -6.49 -13.14
N LYS A 49 7.78 -6.48 -12.57
CA LYS A 49 8.97 -7.18 -13.01
C LYS A 49 9.14 -8.36 -12.06
N PRO A 50 8.94 -9.60 -12.54
CA PRO A 50 9.11 -10.80 -11.72
C PRO A 50 10.51 -10.88 -11.12
N LEU A 51 10.60 -11.37 -9.89
CA LEU A 51 11.88 -11.63 -9.22
C LEU A 51 12.34 -13.06 -9.54
N TRP A 52 13.65 -13.23 -9.74
CA TRP A 52 14.24 -14.51 -10.14
C TRP A 52 14.11 -15.60 -9.07
N ASP A 53 13.99 -15.21 -7.81
CA ASP A 53 13.90 -16.06 -6.62
C ASP A 53 12.45 -16.42 -6.24
N PHE A 54 11.45 -15.92 -6.98
CA PHE A 54 10.03 -16.21 -6.76
C PHE A 54 9.31 -16.49 -8.08
N GLN A 55 9.41 -17.75 -8.52
CA GLN A 55 8.83 -18.19 -9.80
C GLN A 55 7.29 -18.20 -9.83
N ASP A 56 6.64 -18.31 -8.66
CA ASP A 56 5.19 -18.50 -8.53
C ASP A 56 4.52 -17.24 -7.95
N GLY A 57 3.37 -16.87 -8.52
CA GLY A 57 2.54 -15.76 -8.05
C GLY A 57 3.00 -14.39 -8.57
N ASN A 58 2.53 -13.33 -7.90
CA ASN A 58 2.82 -11.95 -8.29
C ASN A 58 3.10 -11.10 -7.05
N LEU A 59 3.78 -9.96 -7.24
CA LEU A 59 4.18 -9.06 -6.16
C LEU A 59 2.96 -8.47 -5.44
N ALA A 60 1.85 -8.21 -6.14
CA ALA A 60 0.62 -7.73 -5.51
C ALA A 60 0.10 -8.69 -4.42
N HIS A 61 0.07 -10.00 -4.68
CA HIS A 61 -0.32 -10.98 -3.68
C HIS A 61 0.67 -11.02 -2.50
N ARG A 62 1.96 -10.79 -2.73
CA ARG A 62 2.95 -10.77 -1.65
C ARG A 62 2.75 -9.60 -0.71
N GLU A 63 2.46 -8.41 -1.24
CA GLU A 63 2.12 -7.23 -0.44
C GLU A 63 0.87 -7.51 0.42
N TYR A 64 -0.17 -8.11 -0.19
CA TYR A 64 -1.37 -8.51 0.55
C TYR A 64 -1.09 -9.59 1.62
N CYS A 65 -0.25 -10.58 1.32
CA CYS A 65 0.17 -11.59 2.29
C CYS A 65 0.96 -10.98 3.45
N ALA A 66 1.79 -9.96 3.21
CA ALA A 66 2.51 -9.25 4.26
C ALA A 66 1.54 -8.54 5.22
N PHE A 67 0.50 -7.90 4.68
CA PHE A 67 -0.59 -7.33 5.48
C PHE A 67 -1.30 -8.40 6.31
N LEU A 68 -1.75 -9.50 5.68
CA LEU A 68 -2.44 -10.58 6.39
C LEU A 68 -1.60 -11.18 7.51
N LEU A 69 -0.30 -11.39 7.26
CA LEU A 69 0.63 -11.91 8.26
C LEU A 69 0.80 -10.92 9.41
N SER A 70 1.05 -9.65 9.12
CA SER A 70 1.22 -8.59 10.13
C SER A 70 -0.03 -8.46 11.01
N ASN A 71 -1.21 -8.41 10.40
CA ASN A 71 -2.49 -8.30 11.11
C ASN A 71 -2.76 -9.55 11.96
N ARG A 72 -2.49 -10.76 11.43
CA ARG A 72 -2.76 -12.00 12.17
C ARG A 72 -1.74 -12.28 13.27
N ALA A 73 -0.51 -11.80 13.12
CA ALA A 73 0.52 -11.87 14.14
C ALA A 73 0.38 -10.76 15.20
N GLY A 74 -0.50 -9.77 14.99
CA GLY A 74 -0.67 -8.63 15.89
C GLY A 74 0.53 -7.67 15.88
N PHE A 75 1.27 -7.61 14.77
CA PHE A 75 2.38 -6.66 14.64
C PHE A 75 1.88 -5.25 14.33
N ASP A 76 0.78 -5.13 13.59
CA ASP A 76 0.16 -3.86 13.19
C ASP A 76 1.16 -2.90 12.49
N LEU A 77 2.07 -3.46 11.69
CA LEU A 77 3.14 -2.73 11.00
C LEU A 77 2.84 -2.47 9.53
N VAL A 78 2.07 -3.34 8.88
CA VAL A 78 1.75 -3.22 7.46
C VAL A 78 0.39 -2.52 7.30
N PRO A 79 0.29 -1.43 6.53
CA PRO A 79 -0.97 -0.73 6.33
C PRO A 79 -2.06 -1.61 5.70
N ASN A 80 -3.31 -1.22 5.89
CA ASN A 80 -4.45 -1.90 5.29
C ASN A 80 -4.24 -2.10 3.79
N THR A 81 -4.27 -3.36 3.36
CA THR A 81 -4.00 -3.75 1.97
C THR A 81 -5.12 -4.65 1.46
N VAL A 82 -5.62 -4.37 0.27
CA VAL A 82 -6.63 -5.19 -0.43
C VAL A 82 -6.15 -5.57 -1.82
N LEU A 83 -6.75 -6.61 -2.38
CA LEU A 83 -6.62 -6.99 -3.78
C LEU A 83 -7.93 -6.66 -4.51
N ARG A 84 -7.83 -5.92 -5.62
CA ARG A 84 -9.00 -5.54 -6.43
C ARG A 84 -8.59 -5.10 -7.84
N ASP A 85 -9.59 -4.96 -8.70
CA ASP A 85 -9.43 -4.31 -9.99
C ASP A 85 -9.29 -2.78 -9.84
N GLY A 86 -8.47 -2.21 -10.71
CA GLY A 86 -8.27 -0.77 -10.86
C GLY A 86 -8.07 -0.37 -12.33
N PRO A 87 -7.74 0.90 -12.61
CA PRO A 87 -7.64 1.44 -13.98
C PRO A 87 -6.63 0.74 -14.89
N PHE A 88 -5.69 -0.02 -14.31
CA PHE A 88 -4.65 -0.77 -15.03
C PHE A 88 -4.72 -2.28 -14.75
N GLY A 89 -5.91 -2.79 -14.44
CA GLY A 89 -6.17 -4.21 -14.19
C GLY A 89 -6.16 -4.56 -12.70
N PHE A 90 -5.99 -5.85 -12.42
CA PHE A 90 -5.92 -6.36 -11.04
C PHE A 90 -4.60 -5.96 -10.38
N GLY A 91 -4.65 -5.62 -9.08
CA GLY A 91 -3.46 -5.28 -8.30
C GLY A 91 -3.73 -5.14 -6.82
N MET A 92 -2.68 -4.81 -6.06
CA MET A 92 -2.82 -4.43 -4.66
C MET A 92 -3.18 -2.96 -4.56
N VAL A 93 -4.02 -2.62 -3.58
CA VAL A 93 -4.30 -1.26 -3.13
C VAL A 93 -4.00 -1.18 -1.64
N GLN A 94 -3.13 -0.27 -1.23
CA GLN A 94 -2.64 -0.13 0.15
C GLN A 94 -2.87 1.30 0.62
N GLU A 95 -3.32 1.43 1.87
CA GLU A 95 -3.49 2.72 2.55
C GLU A 95 -2.19 3.53 2.53
N TRP A 96 -2.30 4.81 2.16
CA TRP A 96 -1.21 5.77 2.34
C TRP A 96 -1.13 6.20 3.80
N ILE A 97 0.06 6.13 4.39
CA ILE A 97 0.34 6.61 5.74
C ILE A 97 1.10 7.93 5.64
N ASP A 98 0.51 9.00 6.18
CA ASP A 98 1.21 10.27 6.36
C ASP A 98 2.19 10.12 7.54
N THR A 99 3.44 10.48 7.30
CA THR A 99 4.49 10.51 8.31
C THR A 99 4.65 11.91 8.86
N ASP A 100 4.91 12.02 10.16
CA ASP A 100 5.27 13.30 10.77
C ASP A 100 6.72 13.65 10.42
N GLU A 101 6.90 14.70 9.60
CA GLU A 101 8.21 15.17 9.16
C GLU A 101 9.00 15.87 10.27
N GLU A 102 8.36 16.22 11.39
CA GLU A 102 9.04 16.81 12.55
C GLU A 102 9.76 15.76 13.40
N ILE A 103 9.47 14.47 13.20
CA ILE A 103 10.15 13.38 13.89
C ILE A 103 11.53 13.15 13.26
N ASP A 104 12.58 13.45 14.03
CA ASP A 104 13.93 13.00 13.70
C ASP A 104 14.05 11.49 13.96
N ILE A 105 13.89 10.72 12.88
CA ILE A 105 13.91 9.25 12.89
C ILE A 105 15.25 8.71 13.43
N ILE A 106 16.37 9.39 13.16
CA ILE A 106 17.70 8.95 13.60
C ILE A 106 17.79 9.10 15.12
N ASN A 107 17.40 10.26 15.64
CA ASN A 107 17.39 10.48 17.08
C ASN A 107 16.40 9.57 17.78
N PHE A 108 15.21 9.35 17.21
CA PHE A 108 14.21 8.43 17.76
C PHE A 108 14.74 7.00 17.84
N ALA A 109 15.32 6.47 16.76
CA ALA A 109 15.88 5.12 16.73
C ALA A 109 17.10 4.92 17.64
N GLN A 110 17.77 6.01 18.04
CA GLN A 110 18.91 6.00 18.98
C GLN A 110 18.50 6.28 20.43
N SER A 111 17.24 6.69 20.68
CA SER A 111 16.75 6.85 22.04
C SER A 111 16.59 5.48 22.68
N ASP A 112 17.11 5.31 23.90
CA ASP A 112 16.94 4.06 24.63
C ASP A 112 15.45 3.87 24.97
N ASP A 113 14.86 2.77 24.51
CA ASP A 113 13.58 2.27 25.02
C ASP A 113 13.77 1.91 26.50
N SER A 114 13.55 2.88 27.39
CA SER A 114 13.48 2.67 28.85
C SER A 114 12.04 2.47 29.30
#